data_AF-A0A0N7LXH1-F1
#
_entry.id   AF-A0A0N7LXH1-F1
#
_cell.length_a   1.000
_cell.length_b   1.000
_cell.length_c   1.000
_cell.angle_alpha   90.00
_cell.angle_beta   90.00
_cell.angle_gamma   90.00
#
_symmetry.space_group_name_H-M   'P 1'
#
loop_
_entity.id
_entity.type
_entity.pdbx_description
1 polymer ?
#
loop_
_entity_poly.entity_id
_entity_poly.type
_entity_poly.pdbx_seq_one_letter_code
_entity_poly.pdbx_strand_id
1 'polypeptide(L)' 'MSEIINVGLDLEKNVFQAHGSDATGRAVTRKELRRARVLEFFAALFRKWSEGRTSPFPGRI' A
#
# COMPACT_ATOMS: atom_id res chain seq x y z
N MET A 1 -14.64 -9.67 -1.58
CA MET A 1 -13.59 -8.72 -1.99
C MET A 1 -12.74 -8.44 -0.76
N SER A 2 -11.42 -8.47 -0.85
CA SER A 2 -10.55 -8.28 0.31
C SER A 2 -10.17 -6.81 0.49
N GLU A 3 -10.71 -6.17 1.53
CA GLU A 3 -10.34 -4.80 1.93
C GLU A 3 -8.90 -4.79 2.45
N ILE A 4 -8.07 -3.83 1.99
CA ILE A 4 -6.70 -3.66 2.49
C ILE A 4 -6.76 -2.83 3.77
N ILE A 5 -6.39 -3.47 4.87
CA ILE A 5 -6.33 -2.82 6.19
C ILE A 5 -4.89 -2.54 6.63
N ASN A 6 -3.92 -3.24 6.05
CA ASN A 6 -2.51 -3.17 6.42
C ASN A 6 -1.66 -2.87 5.19
N VAL A 7 -0.63 -2.04 5.35
CA VAL A 7 0.38 -1.79 4.33
C VAL A 7 1.75 -2.12 4.91
N GLY A 8 2.42 -3.11 4.33
CA GLY A 8 3.79 -3.51 4.65
C GLY A 8 4.80 -2.99 3.63
N LEU A 9 6.06 -2.89 4.06
CA LEU A 9 7.21 -2.53 3.22
C LEU A 9 8.31 -3.57 3.41
N ASP A 10 8.54 -4.38 2.39
CA ASP A 10 9.61 -5.37 2.36
C ASP A 10 10.89 -4.77 1.79
N LEU A 11 12.01 -5.19 2.38
CA LEU A 11 13.34 -4.76 1.98
C LEU A 11 14.02 -5.87 1.18
N GLU A 12 14.29 -5.60 -0.09
CA GLU A 12 15.16 -6.41 -0.95
C GLU A 12 16.49 -5.70 -1.19
N LYS A 13 17.47 -6.39 -1.81
CA LYS A 13 18.84 -5.86 -1.96
C LYS A 13 18.91 -4.47 -2.59
N ASN A 14 18.06 -4.18 -3.57
CA ASN A 14 18.08 -2.90 -4.30
C ASN A 14 16.68 -2.31 -4.54
N VAL A 15 15.63 -3.01 -4.09
CA VAL A 15 14.24 -2.63 -4.34
C VAL A 15 13.45 -2.73 -3.04
N PHE A 16 12.47 -1.86 -2.90
CA PHE A 16 11.50 -1.90 -1.83
C PHE A 16 10.21 -2.49 -2.39
N GLN A 17 9.55 -3.40 -1.69
CA GLN A 17 8.22 -3.84 -2.08
C GLN A 17 7.19 -3.34 -1.08
N ALA A 18 6.26 -2.51 -1.55
CA ALA A 18 5.08 -2.17 -0.76
C ALA A 18 4.00 -3.23 -1.04
N HIS A 19 3.43 -3.83 0.00
CA HIS A 19 2.30 -4.73 -0.13
C HIS A 19 1.12 -4.28 0.72
N GLY A 20 -0.08 -4.46 0.21
CA GLY A 20 -1.31 -4.27 0.98
C GLY A 20 -1.88 -5.63 1.36
N SER A 21 -2.20 -5.83 2.62
CA SER A 21 -2.83 -7.07 3.12
C SER A 21 -4.21 -6.82 3.70
N ASP A 22 -5.04 -7.84 3.57
CA ASP A 22 -6.41 -7.81 4.06
C ASP A 22 -6.55 -8.17 5.54
N ALA A 23 -7.79 -8.22 6.03
CA ALA A 23 -8.09 -8.55 7.42
C ALA A 23 -7.55 -9.92 7.87
N THR A 24 -7.25 -10.82 6.93
CA THR A 24 -6.67 -12.14 7.20
C THR A 24 -5.15 -12.15 7.12
N GLY A 25 -4.53 -11.00 6.83
CA GLY A 25 -3.09 -10.87 6.60
C GLY A 25 -2.66 -11.32 5.20
N ARG A 26 -3.60 -11.64 4.31
CA ARG A 26 -3.27 -12.07 2.94
C ARG A 26 -2.86 -10.86 2.11
N ALA A 27 -1.68 -10.91 1.50
CA ALA A 27 -1.26 -9.90 0.55
C ALA A 27 -2.19 -9.92 -0.67
N VAL A 28 -2.87 -8.81 -0.92
CA VAL A 28 -3.85 -8.65 -2.00
C VAL A 28 -3.38 -7.66 -3.06
N THR A 29 -2.32 -6.90 -2.79
CA THR A 29 -1.60 -6.09 -3.78
C THR A 29 -0.12 -5.99 -3.43
N ARG A 30 0.70 -5.76 -4.44
CA ARG A 30 2.15 -5.52 -4.31
C ARG A 30 2.62 -4.50 -5.32
N LYS A 31 3.61 -3.69 -4.94
CA LYS A 31 4.24 -2.71 -5.81
C LYS A 31 5.73 -2.59 -5.50
N GLU A 32 6.54 -2.81 -6.52
CA GLU A 32 7.98 -2.54 -6.44
C GLU A 32 8.23 -1.02 -6.50
N LEU A 33 9.07 -0.54 -5.60
CA LEU A 33 9.47 0.84 -5.43
C LEU A 33 10.99 0.92 -5.45
N ARG A 34 11.50 1.83 -6.27
CA ARG A 34 12.90 2.29 -6.17
C ARG A 34 13.01 3.28 -5.01
N ARG A 35 14.18 3.36 -4.38
CA ARG A 35 14.45 4.24 -3.22
C ARG A 35 13.92 5.67 -3.41
N ALA A 36 14.13 6.25 -4.58
CA ALA A 36 13.69 7.62 -4.90
C ALA A 36 12.16 7.80 -4.90
N ARG A 37 11.39 6.73 -5.09
CA ARG A 37 9.92 6.76 -5.20
C ARG A 37 9.21 6.38 -3.90
N VAL A 38 9.94 5.91 -2.89
CA VAL A 38 9.36 5.47 -1.61
C VAL A 38 8.62 6.63 -0.92
N LEU A 39 9.26 7.78 -0.76
CA LEU A 39 8.66 8.94 -0.09
C LEU A 39 7.42 9.46 -0.83
N GLU A 40 7.52 9.60 -2.15
CA GLU A 40 6.41 10.04 -2.99
C GLU A 40 5.21 9.08 -2.90
N PHE A 41 5.49 7.77 -2.93
CA PHE A 41 4.47 6.74 -2.81
C PHE A 41 3.71 6.82 -1.49
N PHE A 42 4.42 6.87 -0.36
CA PHE A 42 3.78 6.92 0.96
C PHE A 42 3.08 8.27 1.21
N ALA A 43 3.64 9.39 0.75
CA ALA A 43 2.97 10.69 0.86
C ALA A 43 1.65 10.72 0.07
N ALA A 44 1.64 10.17 -1.15
CA ALA A 44 0.42 10.07 -1.95
C ALA A 44 -0.59 9.08 -1.34
N LEU A 45 -0.12 7.96 -0.79
CA LEU A 45 -0.95 6.97 -0.10
C LEU A 45 -1.66 7.59 1.12
N PHE A 46 -0.91 8.24 2.01
CA PHE A 46 -1.48 8.85 3.22
C PHE A 46 -2.37 10.04 2.92
N ARG A 47 -2.02 10.87 1.93
CA ARG A 47 -2.90 11.95 1.46
C ARG A 47 -4.24 11.40 0.97
N LYS A 48 -4.23 10.30 0.21
CA LYS A 48 -5.48 9.67 -0.25
C LYS A 48 -6.32 9.16 0.92
N TRP A 49 -5.70 8.54 1.92
CA TRP A 49 -6.39 8.10 3.14
C TRP A 49 -6.95 9.25 3.99
N SER A 50 -6.22 10.37 4.14
CA SER A 50 -6.66 11.50 4.97
C SER A 50 -7.86 12.26 4.38
N GLU A 51 -8.01 12.25 3.06
CA GLU A 51 -9.07 12.99 2.38
C GLU A 51 -10.42 12.27 2.36
N GLY A 52 -10.56 11.12 3.04
CA GLY A 52 -11.79 10.32 3.03
C GLY A 52 -12.16 9.78 1.64
N ARG A 53 -11.32 10.01 0.64
CA ARG A 53 -11.37 9.32 -0.64
C ARG A 53 -11.02 7.88 -0.34
N THR A 54 -11.89 6.96 -0.77
CA THR A 54 -11.72 5.51 -0.63
C THR A 54 -10.25 5.14 -0.73
N SER A 55 -9.79 4.24 0.16
CA SER A 55 -8.47 3.63 0.11
C SER A 55 -8.00 3.50 -1.35
N PRO A 56 -6.72 3.80 -1.70
CA PRO A 56 -6.23 3.58 -3.07
C PRO A 56 -6.35 2.12 -3.51
N PHE A 57 -6.80 1.26 -2.60
CA PHE A 57 -7.26 -0.10 -2.79
C PHE A 57 -8.80 -0.12 -2.80
N PRO A 58 -9.44 -0.54 -3.91
CA PRO A 58 -10.88 -0.48 -4.06
C PRO A 58 -11.59 -1.49 -3.13
N GLY A 59 -12.53 -0.99 -2.32
CA GLY A 59 -13.43 -1.81 -1.50
C GLY A 59 -14.47 -0.97 -0.76
N ARG A 60 -15.68 -0.91 -1.32
CA ARG A 60 -16.91 -0.39 -0.70
C ARG A 60 -17.57 -1.59 0.02
N ILE A 61 -18.22 -1.33 1.17
CA ILE A 61 -19.21 -2.17 1.90
C ILE A 61 -19.84 -3.30 1.09
#